data_AF-A0A971Z0Z8-F1
#
_entry.id   AF-A0A971Z0Z8-F1
#
_cell.length_a   1.000
_cell.length_b   1.000
_cell.length_c   1.000
_cell.angle_alpha   90.00
_cell.angle_beta   90.00
_cell.angle_gamma   90.00
#
_symmetry.space_group_name_H-M   'P 1'
#
loop_
_entity.id
_entity.type
_entity.pdbx_description
1 polymer ?
#
loop_
_entity_poly.entity_id
_entity_poly.type
_entity_poly.pdbx_seq_one_letter_code
_entity_poly.pdbx_strand_id
1 'polypeptide(L)'
;MKATAYLCLGSNVGNRVRNLEGALVFLAELPETVLDGFSRYYETKPVGVENQRDFINRVIRIKTNLSPQELKERTRRIEDYYGRDRSMIWGPRALDIDILWFDGQMINDPDLIIPHPRMWERAFVLVPLAELAPELTGPDGRTCADLAAAFDLTVEGVRVYEPTQEEQWLDRPFPSLVLAGLDPEELGQPLLYELVVESTNEQLRRLADEGAPEGTAIIAETQIKGRGRKGRPWVSQPFAGVWLSVLLRPGIKPAFVPSLTIIGSLAMARALNRYAPTGEEKVLIKWPNDLLIKGAKIGGCLAEAGVQGEKVSHVVLGIGVNISQTADELPDFDQRITSVGLAWQKQLSRPTVIKNFFLELTGLYHDYLKHGLERILAEYESLSCTLGRQVQVLGPESFVGIASQITPSGSLIVVTSDGAKEVFAAEVSVRDA
;
A
#
# COMPACT_ATOMS: atom_id res chain seq x y z
N MET A 1 -8.91 -25.20 -23.46
CA MET A 1 -7.78 -25.55 -22.56
C MET A 1 -7.06 -24.24 -22.29
N LYS A 2 -6.63 -23.96 -21.05
CA LYS A 2 -5.91 -22.71 -20.76
C LYS A 2 -4.56 -22.71 -21.48
N ALA A 3 -4.24 -21.65 -22.21
CA ALA A 3 -2.96 -21.46 -22.90
C ALA A 3 -1.83 -21.25 -21.88
N THR A 4 -0.65 -21.80 -22.15
CA THR A 4 0.53 -21.57 -21.31
C THR A 4 1.30 -20.35 -21.80
N ALA A 5 1.64 -19.43 -20.90
CA ALA A 5 2.49 -18.29 -21.22
C ALA A 5 3.64 -18.14 -20.19
N TYR A 6 4.80 -17.70 -20.68
CA TYR A 6 5.96 -17.38 -19.85
C TYR A 6 6.20 -15.88 -19.85
N LEU A 7 6.28 -15.28 -18.67
CA LEU A 7 6.51 -13.85 -18.50
C LEU A 7 7.84 -13.62 -17.78
N CYS A 8 8.63 -12.67 -18.25
CA CYS A 8 9.80 -12.16 -17.53
C CYS A 8 9.41 -10.89 -16.77
N LEU A 9 9.63 -10.90 -15.45
CA LEU A 9 9.46 -9.74 -14.59
C LEU A 9 10.84 -9.17 -14.26
N GLY A 10 10.98 -7.84 -14.27
CA GLY A 10 12.22 -7.15 -13.93
C GLY A 10 12.00 -5.88 -13.11
N SER A 11 12.87 -5.60 -12.15
CA SER A 11 12.82 -4.37 -11.34
C SER A 11 14.20 -3.87 -10.93
N ASN A 12 14.46 -2.57 -11.05
CA ASN A 12 15.70 -1.94 -10.56
C ASN A 12 15.51 -0.66 -9.73
N VAL A 13 14.27 -0.19 -9.54
CA VAL A 13 13.91 0.99 -8.71
C VAL A 13 13.16 0.56 -7.46
N GLY A 14 13.35 1.27 -6.33
CA GLY A 14 12.67 0.96 -5.07
C GLY A 14 13.04 -0.41 -4.48
N ASN A 15 12.08 -1.08 -3.84
CA ASN A 15 12.25 -2.45 -3.36
C ASN A 15 11.98 -3.46 -4.48
N ARG A 16 13.07 -3.86 -5.16
CA ARG A 16 13.04 -4.70 -6.37
C ARG A 16 12.26 -5.99 -6.17
N VAL A 17 12.50 -6.72 -5.08
CA VAL A 17 11.82 -8.00 -4.79
C VAL A 17 10.34 -7.78 -4.51
N ARG A 18 10.01 -6.78 -3.69
CA ARG A 18 8.62 -6.41 -3.38
C ARG A 18 7.83 -6.03 -4.65
N ASN A 19 8.47 -5.34 -5.59
CA ASN A 19 7.83 -5.00 -6.86
C ASN A 19 7.49 -6.26 -7.67
N LEU A 20 8.41 -7.23 -7.75
CA LEU A 20 8.14 -8.50 -8.43
C LEU A 20 7.02 -9.28 -7.72
N GLU A 21 7.05 -9.37 -6.39
CA GLU A 21 6.01 -10.06 -5.62
C GLU A 21 4.64 -9.39 -5.75
N GLY A 22 4.58 -8.06 -5.74
CA GLY A 22 3.34 -7.33 -5.94
C GLY A 22 2.81 -7.47 -7.37
N ALA A 23 3.68 -7.60 -8.37
CA ALA A 23 3.27 -7.99 -9.71
C ALA A 23 2.59 -9.36 -9.73
N LEU A 24 3.09 -10.35 -8.97
CA LEU A 24 2.45 -11.66 -8.84
C LEU A 24 1.04 -11.55 -8.26
N VAL A 25 0.83 -10.69 -7.27
CA VAL A 25 -0.50 -10.43 -6.71
C VAL A 25 -1.46 -9.96 -7.79
N PHE A 26 -1.09 -8.96 -8.59
CA PHE A 26 -1.96 -8.48 -9.67
C PHE A 26 -2.17 -9.50 -10.79
N LEU A 27 -1.15 -10.30 -11.11
CA LEU A 27 -1.22 -11.34 -12.13
C LEU A 27 -2.12 -12.52 -11.69
N ALA A 28 -2.12 -12.86 -10.40
CA ALA A 28 -3.00 -13.88 -9.84
C ALA A 28 -4.48 -13.47 -9.88
N GLU A 29 -4.76 -12.17 -9.79
CA GLU A 29 -6.12 -11.60 -9.85
C GLU A 29 -6.62 -11.37 -11.28
N LEU A 30 -5.81 -11.66 -12.30
CA LEU A 30 -6.29 -11.56 -13.68
C LEU A 30 -7.38 -12.60 -13.95
N PRO A 31 -8.45 -12.21 -14.68
CA PRO A 31 -9.54 -13.13 -14.98
C PRO A 31 -9.02 -14.35 -15.74
N GLU A 32 -9.58 -15.52 -15.39
CA GLU A 32 -9.27 -16.81 -16.00
C GLU A 32 -7.79 -17.21 -15.99
N THR A 33 -6.95 -16.54 -15.20
CA THR A 33 -5.51 -16.75 -15.14
C THR A 33 -5.13 -17.52 -13.88
N VAL A 34 -4.13 -18.38 -13.98
CA VAL A 34 -3.56 -19.14 -12.86
C VAL A 34 -2.05 -19.02 -12.93
N LEU A 35 -1.42 -18.60 -11.84
CA LEU A 35 0.03 -18.71 -11.66
C LEU A 35 0.38 -20.17 -11.40
N ASP A 36 1.20 -20.77 -12.25
CA ASP A 36 1.47 -22.22 -12.31
C ASP A 36 2.96 -22.57 -12.14
N GLY A 37 3.81 -21.57 -11.90
CA GLY A 37 5.23 -21.76 -11.61
C GLY A 37 6.01 -20.46 -11.60
N PHE A 38 7.13 -20.46 -10.90
CA PHE A 38 8.07 -19.34 -10.84
C PHE A 38 9.50 -19.86 -10.70
N SER A 39 10.45 -19.16 -11.31
CA SER A 39 11.88 -19.43 -11.16
C SER A 39 12.43 -18.82 -9.86
N ARG A 40 13.72 -19.02 -9.58
CA ARG A 40 14.45 -18.21 -8.60
C ARG A 40 14.57 -16.74 -9.04
N TYR A 41 14.99 -15.86 -8.15
CA TYR A 41 15.36 -14.50 -8.52
C TYR A 41 16.78 -14.46 -9.07
N TYR A 42 17.02 -13.56 -10.01
CA TYR A 42 18.31 -13.36 -10.64
C TYR A 42 18.70 -11.89 -10.67
N GLU A 43 19.88 -11.56 -10.15
CA GLU A 43 20.45 -10.22 -10.24
C GLU A 43 21.31 -10.07 -11.50
N THR A 44 21.06 -9.03 -12.29
CA THR A 44 21.79 -8.73 -13.53
C THR A 44 22.10 -7.26 -13.71
N LYS A 45 23.13 -6.94 -14.51
CA LYS A 45 23.41 -5.55 -14.89
C LYS A 45 22.32 -4.97 -15.83
N PRO A 46 22.06 -3.65 -15.77
CA PRO A 46 21.22 -2.97 -16.75
C PRO A 46 21.76 -3.14 -18.17
N VAL A 47 20.85 -3.21 -19.14
CA VAL A 47 21.21 -3.25 -20.57
C VAL A 47 21.11 -1.85 -21.16
N GLY A 48 22.16 -1.41 -21.86
CA GLY A 48 22.17 -0.22 -22.71
C GLY A 48 22.49 1.10 -22.01
N VAL A 49 21.92 1.38 -20.84
CA VAL A 49 22.15 2.63 -20.10
C VAL A 49 22.98 2.34 -18.84
N GLU A 50 24.14 2.99 -18.75
CA GLU A 50 25.04 2.92 -17.60
C GLU A 50 24.53 3.78 -16.43
N ASN A 51 25.05 3.54 -15.21
CA ASN A 51 24.66 4.24 -13.97
C ASN A 51 23.22 4.00 -13.49
N GLN A 52 22.72 2.77 -13.63
CA GLN A 52 21.51 2.33 -12.95
C GLN A 52 21.83 1.19 -11.98
N ARG A 53 20.99 1.03 -10.96
CA ARG A 53 21.05 -0.13 -10.06
C ARG A 53 20.82 -1.41 -10.87
N ASP A 54 21.42 -2.50 -10.42
CA ASP A 54 21.23 -3.84 -10.98
C ASP A 54 19.73 -4.23 -10.93
N PHE A 55 19.29 -5.01 -11.91
CA PHE A 55 17.93 -5.56 -11.96
C PHE A 55 17.84 -6.82 -11.13
N ILE A 56 16.72 -7.00 -10.43
CA ILE A 56 16.26 -8.34 -10.04
C ILE A 56 15.23 -8.78 -11.08
N ASN A 57 15.42 -9.99 -11.61
CA ASN A 57 14.58 -10.58 -12.63
C ASN A 57 14.02 -11.93 -12.15
N ARG A 58 12.88 -12.31 -12.72
CA ARG A 58 12.26 -13.62 -12.49
C ARG A 58 11.39 -13.99 -13.69
N VAL A 59 11.43 -15.25 -14.10
CA VAL A 59 10.45 -15.81 -15.04
C VAL A 59 9.34 -16.52 -14.28
N ILE A 60 8.10 -16.32 -14.73
CA ILE A 60 6.91 -17.00 -14.23
C ILE A 60 6.17 -17.72 -15.35
N ARG A 61 5.45 -18.78 -14.98
CA ARG A 61 4.54 -19.51 -15.86
C ARG A 61 3.10 -19.24 -15.44
N ILE A 62 2.28 -18.85 -16.39
CA ILE A 62 0.84 -18.69 -16.20
C ILE A 62 0.06 -19.61 -17.14
N LYS A 63 -1.13 -20.01 -16.71
CA LYS A 63 -2.16 -20.64 -17.54
C LYS A 63 -3.35 -19.70 -17.64
N THR A 64 -3.71 -19.26 -18.83
CA THR A 64 -4.77 -18.25 -19.03
C THR A 64 -5.66 -18.54 -20.24
N ASN A 65 -6.90 -18.03 -20.21
CA ASN A 65 -7.78 -17.97 -21.38
C ASN A 65 -7.73 -16.61 -22.10
N LEU A 66 -6.99 -15.63 -21.55
CA LEU A 66 -6.80 -14.33 -22.18
C LEU A 66 -6.06 -14.50 -23.51
N SER A 67 -6.41 -13.70 -24.50
CA SER A 67 -5.60 -13.55 -25.70
C SER A 67 -4.25 -12.89 -25.38
N PRO A 68 -3.22 -13.07 -26.23
CA PRO A 68 -1.94 -12.39 -26.08
C PRO A 68 -2.05 -10.87 -25.97
N GLN A 69 -2.94 -10.26 -26.76
CA GLN A 69 -3.18 -8.82 -26.76
C GLN A 69 -3.87 -8.36 -25.46
N GLU A 70 -4.85 -9.11 -24.97
CA GLU A 70 -5.47 -8.83 -23.66
C GLU A 70 -4.45 -8.95 -22.54
N LEU A 71 -3.62 -10.01 -22.55
CA LEU A 71 -2.56 -10.19 -21.56
C LEU A 71 -1.57 -9.01 -21.60
N LYS A 72 -1.16 -8.56 -22.79
CA LYS A 72 -0.25 -7.42 -22.94
C LYS A 72 -0.85 -6.12 -22.38
N GLU A 73 -2.13 -5.86 -22.63
CA GLU A 73 -2.83 -4.71 -22.08
C GLU A 73 -2.92 -4.80 -20.54
N ARG A 74 -3.17 -6.00 -20.00
CA ARG A 74 -3.21 -6.21 -18.55
C ARG A 74 -1.84 -6.00 -17.91
N THR A 75 -0.77 -6.56 -18.47
CA THR A 75 0.58 -6.38 -17.91
C THR A 75 1.02 -4.92 -18.00
N ARG A 76 0.68 -4.21 -19.08
CA ARG A 76 0.93 -2.77 -19.23
C ARG A 76 0.27 -1.95 -18.13
N ARG A 77 -0.98 -2.26 -17.76
CA ARG A 77 -1.68 -1.58 -16.65
C ARG A 77 -1.02 -1.84 -15.30
N ILE A 78 -0.45 -3.03 -15.10
CA ILE A 78 0.32 -3.35 -13.89
C ILE A 78 1.60 -2.49 -13.88
N GLU A 79 2.35 -2.41 -14.98
CA GLU A 79 3.51 -1.50 -15.07
C GLU A 79 3.13 -0.04 -14.80
N ASP A 80 2.01 0.43 -15.35
CA ASP A 80 1.51 1.80 -15.15
C ASP A 80 1.18 2.08 -13.69
N TYR A 81 0.62 1.09 -12.98
CA TYR A 81 0.39 1.17 -11.54
C TYR A 81 1.69 1.37 -10.75
N TYR A 82 2.79 0.74 -11.19
CA TYR A 82 4.13 0.92 -10.63
C TYR A 82 4.84 2.19 -11.13
N GLY A 83 4.16 3.07 -11.88
CA GLY A 83 4.71 4.34 -12.33
C GLY A 83 5.67 4.21 -13.51
N ARG A 84 5.48 3.24 -14.40
CA ARG A 84 6.33 3.04 -15.57
C ARG A 84 6.38 4.29 -16.48
N ASP A 85 7.48 5.02 -16.42
CA ASP A 85 7.81 6.06 -17.39
C ASP A 85 8.33 5.42 -18.69
N ARG A 86 7.73 5.79 -19.82
CA ARG A 86 8.10 5.32 -21.18
C ARG A 86 8.77 6.41 -22.02
N SER A 87 9.13 7.54 -21.41
CA SER A 87 9.87 8.63 -22.06
C SER A 87 11.30 8.23 -22.46
N MET A 88 11.91 7.29 -21.72
CA MET A 88 13.29 6.83 -21.92
C MET A 88 13.36 5.34 -22.26
N ILE A 89 13.94 5.02 -23.42
CA ILE A 89 14.24 3.64 -23.82
C ILE A 89 15.31 3.07 -22.88
N TRP A 90 15.04 1.90 -22.28
CA TRP A 90 15.91 1.23 -21.29
C TRP A 90 16.20 2.04 -20.01
N GLY A 91 15.33 3.00 -19.68
CA GLY A 91 15.40 3.73 -18.42
C GLY A 91 15.14 2.87 -17.18
N PRO A 92 15.45 3.40 -15.98
CA PRO A 92 15.10 2.78 -14.70
C PRO A 92 13.59 2.52 -14.60
N ARG A 93 13.21 1.43 -13.92
CA ARG A 93 11.80 1.05 -13.76
C ARG A 93 11.56 0.27 -12.47
N ALA A 94 10.46 0.63 -11.81
CA ALA A 94 9.97 -0.11 -10.66
C ALA A 94 9.46 -1.50 -11.08
N LEU A 95 8.89 -1.65 -12.27
CA LEU A 95 8.46 -2.93 -12.80
C LEU A 95 8.50 -2.96 -14.33
N ASP A 96 8.88 -4.10 -14.88
CA ASP A 96 8.85 -4.47 -16.29
C ASP A 96 8.22 -5.86 -16.43
N ILE A 97 7.30 -6.04 -17.38
CA ILE A 97 6.68 -7.34 -17.65
C ILE A 97 6.73 -7.64 -19.15
N ASP A 98 7.65 -8.51 -19.54
CA ASP A 98 7.79 -8.99 -20.91
C ASP A 98 7.06 -10.33 -21.09
N ILE A 99 6.20 -10.43 -22.11
CA ILE A 99 5.63 -11.71 -22.56
C ILE A 99 6.68 -12.40 -23.42
N LEU A 100 7.28 -13.48 -22.91
CA LEU A 100 8.33 -14.20 -23.62
C LEU A 100 7.77 -15.15 -24.67
N TRP A 101 6.78 -15.96 -24.29
CA TRP A 101 6.25 -17.04 -25.11
C TRP A 101 4.81 -17.31 -24.75
N PHE A 102 3.98 -17.70 -25.73
CA PHE A 102 2.56 -17.94 -25.53
C PHE A 102 2.08 -19.10 -26.42
N ASP A 103 1.87 -20.27 -25.83
CA ASP A 103 1.33 -21.51 -26.42
C ASP A 103 1.78 -21.83 -27.87
N GLY A 104 3.05 -21.59 -28.17
CA GLY A 104 3.66 -21.84 -29.47
C GLY A 104 3.22 -20.87 -30.58
N GLN A 105 2.49 -19.82 -30.24
CA GLN A 105 2.02 -18.82 -31.19
C GLN A 105 3.18 -17.98 -31.74
N MET A 106 3.07 -17.66 -33.03
CA MET A 106 3.95 -16.73 -33.72
C MET A 106 3.15 -15.46 -34.00
N ILE A 107 3.49 -14.38 -33.31
CA ILE A 107 2.84 -13.07 -33.42
C ILE A 107 3.88 -12.06 -33.85
N ASN A 108 3.56 -11.27 -34.87
CA ASN A 108 4.41 -10.20 -35.36
C ASN A 108 3.54 -8.96 -35.61
N ASP A 109 3.00 -8.41 -34.52
CA ASP A 109 2.20 -7.20 -34.53
C ASP A 109 3.08 -6.00 -34.09
N PRO A 110 2.76 -4.77 -34.52
CA PRO A 110 3.50 -3.57 -34.11
C PRO A 110 3.62 -3.39 -32.59
N ASP A 111 2.61 -3.85 -31.84
CA ASP A 111 2.51 -3.68 -30.38
C ASP A 111 2.90 -4.94 -29.58
N LEU A 112 3.09 -6.09 -30.26
CA LEU A 112 3.39 -7.36 -29.61
C LEU A 112 4.06 -8.35 -30.58
N ILE A 113 5.25 -8.82 -30.21
CA ILE A 113 5.98 -9.86 -30.92
C ILE A 113 6.13 -11.07 -30.00
N ILE A 114 5.67 -12.25 -30.44
CA ILE A 114 5.79 -13.53 -29.73
C ILE A 114 6.34 -14.60 -30.69
N PRO A 115 7.33 -15.42 -30.27
CA PRO A 115 8.11 -15.28 -29.04
C PRO A 115 8.86 -13.95 -28.99
N HIS A 116 9.15 -13.45 -27.79
CA HIS A 116 9.83 -12.17 -27.62
C HIS A 116 11.15 -12.17 -28.40
N PRO A 117 11.43 -11.16 -29.24
CA PRO A 117 12.45 -11.26 -30.30
C PRO A 117 13.86 -11.53 -29.78
N ARG A 118 14.16 -11.08 -28.55
CA ARG A 118 15.47 -11.25 -27.91
C ARG A 118 15.49 -12.29 -26.78
N MET A 119 14.42 -13.08 -26.61
CA MET A 119 14.39 -14.04 -25.49
C MET A 119 15.49 -15.10 -25.60
N TRP A 120 15.84 -15.51 -26.83
CA TRP A 120 16.82 -16.56 -27.11
C TRP A 120 18.28 -16.11 -27.00
N GLU A 121 18.51 -14.80 -26.84
CA GLU A 121 19.86 -14.20 -26.82
C GLU A 121 20.28 -13.76 -25.42
N ARG A 122 19.38 -13.81 -24.43
CA ARG A 122 19.56 -13.17 -23.13
C ARG A 122 19.67 -14.20 -22.03
N ALA A 123 20.86 -14.29 -21.41
CA ALA A 123 21.10 -15.20 -20.29
C ALA A 123 20.12 -14.96 -19.13
N PHE A 124 19.83 -13.71 -18.79
CA PHE A 124 18.88 -13.36 -17.72
C PHE A 124 17.42 -13.75 -18.00
N VAL A 125 17.11 -14.16 -19.24
CA VAL A 125 15.80 -14.70 -19.63
C VAL A 125 15.86 -16.22 -19.68
N LEU A 126 16.84 -16.78 -20.40
CA LEU A 126 16.91 -18.23 -20.63
C LEU A 126 17.28 -19.03 -19.38
N VAL A 127 18.16 -18.52 -18.53
CA VAL A 127 18.56 -19.20 -17.29
C VAL A 127 17.36 -19.40 -16.34
N PRO A 128 16.58 -18.36 -15.99
CA PRO A 128 15.36 -18.57 -15.21
C PRO A 128 14.27 -19.33 -15.96
N LEU A 129 14.13 -19.16 -17.28
CA LEU A 129 13.14 -19.89 -18.07
C LEU A 129 13.41 -21.41 -18.08
N ALA A 130 14.68 -21.82 -18.16
CA ALA A 130 15.09 -23.22 -18.16
C ALA A 130 14.72 -23.96 -16.85
N GLU A 131 14.46 -23.25 -15.74
CA GLU A 131 13.92 -23.86 -14.52
C GLU A 131 12.47 -24.30 -14.65
N LEU A 132 11.71 -23.64 -15.54
CA LEU A 132 10.27 -23.87 -15.71
C LEU A 132 9.92 -24.63 -16.99
N ALA A 133 10.76 -24.52 -18.03
CA ALA A 133 10.53 -25.06 -19.36
C ALA A 133 11.84 -25.51 -20.03
N PRO A 134 12.62 -26.40 -19.41
CA PRO A 134 13.93 -26.82 -19.94
C PRO A 134 13.85 -27.39 -21.36
N GLU A 135 12.74 -28.06 -21.68
CA GLU A 135 12.47 -28.70 -22.97
C GLU A 135 12.01 -27.75 -24.09
N LEU A 136 11.71 -26.49 -23.79
CA LEU A 136 11.21 -25.53 -24.78
C LEU A 136 12.27 -25.32 -25.88
N THR A 137 11.91 -25.59 -27.13
CA THR A 137 12.85 -25.52 -28.26
C THR A 137 12.95 -24.11 -28.84
N GLY A 138 14.17 -23.62 -29.00
CA GLY A 138 14.49 -22.36 -29.67
C GLY A 138 14.48 -22.46 -31.21
N PRO A 139 14.67 -21.34 -31.92
CA PRO A 139 14.60 -21.29 -33.38
C PRO A 139 15.70 -22.12 -34.09
N ASP A 140 16.80 -22.44 -33.40
CA ASP A 140 17.89 -23.27 -33.92
C ASP A 140 17.76 -24.76 -33.59
N GLY A 141 16.65 -25.17 -32.96
CA GLY A 141 16.39 -26.55 -32.58
C GLY A 141 17.00 -26.98 -31.23
N ARG A 142 17.79 -26.12 -30.56
CA ARG A 142 18.31 -26.42 -29.21
C ARG A 142 17.23 -26.20 -28.16
N THR A 143 17.32 -26.94 -27.06
CA THR A 143 16.40 -26.76 -25.92
C THR A 143 16.76 -25.52 -25.11
N CYS A 144 15.81 -24.98 -24.34
CA CYS A 144 16.04 -23.86 -23.44
C CYS A 144 17.14 -24.18 -22.42
N ALA A 145 17.21 -25.43 -21.95
CA ALA A 145 18.29 -25.90 -21.09
C ALA A 145 19.66 -25.83 -21.78
N ASP A 146 19.77 -26.28 -23.03
CA ASP A 146 21.02 -26.24 -23.79
C ASP A 146 21.47 -24.81 -24.07
N LEU A 147 20.52 -23.94 -24.44
CA LEU A 147 20.78 -22.52 -24.68
C LEU A 147 21.22 -21.80 -23.40
N ALA A 148 20.57 -22.08 -22.27
CA ALA A 148 20.95 -21.52 -20.97
C ALA A 148 22.34 -21.99 -20.53
N ALA A 149 22.68 -23.27 -20.74
CA ALA A 149 23.97 -23.85 -20.38
C ALA A 149 25.14 -23.34 -21.25
N ALA A 150 24.86 -22.75 -22.41
CA ALA A 150 25.86 -22.20 -23.30
C ALA A 150 26.43 -20.84 -22.86
N PHE A 151 25.78 -20.16 -21.90
CA PHE A 151 26.25 -18.87 -21.38
C PHE A 151 27.31 -19.03 -20.29
N ASP A 152 28.35 -18.21 -20.34
CA ASP A 152 29.19 -17.96 -19.17
C ASP A 152 28.51 -16.91 -18.29
N LEU A 153 27.86 -17.37 -17.22
CA LEU A 153 27.10 -16.51 -16.30
C LEU A 153 27.96 -15.45 -15.60
N THR A 154 29.27 -15.67 -15.51
CA THR A 154 30.20 -14.68 -14.93
C THR A 154 30.38 -13.51 -15.89
N VAL A 155 30.55 -13.81 -17.19
CA VAL A 155 30.68 -12.82 -18.26
C VAL A 155 29.36 -12.07 -18.47
N GLU A 156 28.25 -12.79 -18.47
CA GLU A 156 26.90 -12.22 -18.60
C GLU A 156 26.45 -11.47 -17.34
N GLY A 157 27.14 -11.64 -16.22
CA GLY A 157 26.81 -10.99 -14.95
C GLY A 157 25.46 -11.43 -14.37
N VAL A 158 25.03 -12.67 -14.63
CA VAL A 158 23.76 -13.24 -14.15
C VAL A 158 24.03 -14.08 -12.91
N ARG A 159 23.43 -13.72 -11.79
CA ARG A 159 23.65 -14.40 -10.50
C ARG A 159 22.33 -14.71 -9.84
N VAL A 160 22.23 -15.88 -9.21
CA VAL A 160 21.09 -16.19 -8.34
C VAL A 160 21.05 -15.15 -7.21
N TYR A 161 19.89 -14.53 -7.01
CA TYR A 161 19.64 -13.59 -5.93
C TYR A 161 18.81 -14.28 -4.86
N GLU A 162 19.34 -14.33 -3.64
CA GLU A 162 18.61 -14.81 -2.46
C GLU A 162 18.15 -13.59 -1.68
N PRO A 163 16.84 -13.26 -1.68
CA PRO A 163 16.36 -12.10 -0.94
C PRO A 163 16.65 -12.28 0.56
N THR A 164 16.91 -11.18 1.25
CA THR A 164 17.11 -11.20 2.70
C THR A 164 15.81 -11.59 3.42
N GLN A 165 15.89 -12.01 4.70
CA GLN A 165 14.68 -12.34 5.48
C GLN A 165 13.68 -11.16 5.55
N GLU A 166 14.21 -9.93 5.53
CA GLU A 166 13.44 -8.68 5.48
C GLU A 166 12.72 -8.50 4.13
N GLU A 167 13.35 -8.89 3.02
CA GLU A 167 12.74 -8.87 1.68
C GLU A 167 11.82 -10.07 1.42
N GLN A 168 12.04 -11.18 2.12
CA GLN A 168 11.36 -12.45 1.90
C GLN A 168 9.92 -12.39 2.44
N TRP A 169 9.67 -12.57 3.74
CA TRP A 169 8.31 -13.01 4.14
C TRP A 169 7.86 -12.66 5.58
N LEU A 170 8.57 -11.83 6.33
CA LEU A 170 8.19 -11.54 7.73
C LEU A 170 7.15 -10.43 7.90
N ASP A 171 6.79 -9.71 6.84
CA ASP A 171 5.95 -8.52 6.96
C ASP A 171 4.52 -8.69 6.46
N ARG A 172 4.07 -9.91 6.13
CA ARG A 172 2.68 -10.14 5.70
C ARG A 172 1.73 -10.17 6.90
N PRO A 173 0.73 -9.28 7.00
CA PRO A 173 -0.18 -9.19 8.13
C PRO A 173 -1.28 -10.25 8.04
N PHE A 174 -0.90 -11.52 7.93
CA PHE A 174 -1.84 -12.62 7.93
C PHE A 174 -2.70 -12.59 9.21
N PRO A 175 -4.01 -12.89 9.12
CA PRO A 175 -4.89 -12.83 10.28
C PRO A 175 -4.39 -13.64 11.48
N SER A 176 -3.82 -14.82 11.24
CA SER A 176 -3.25 -15.66 12.30
C SER A 176 -2.08 -15.03 13.05
N LEU A 177 -1.28 -14.18 12.39
CA LEU A 177 -0.17 -13.46 13.01
C LEU A 177 -0.66 -12.21 13.75
N VAL A 178 -1.57 -11.47 13.13
CA VAL A 178 -2.14 -10.23 13.71
C VAL A 178 -2.96 -10.53 14.96
N LEU A 179 -3.83 -11.54 14.90
CA LEU A 179 -4.75 -11.90 15.98
C LEU A 179 -4.11 -12.77 17.07
N ALA A 180 -2.87 -13.22 16.89
CA ALA A 180 -2.20 -14.09 17.84
C ALA A 180 -2.17 -13.45 19.25
N GLY A 181 -2.93 -14.02 20.19
CA GLY A 181 -3.00 -13.56 21.58
C GLY A 181 -3.75 -12.23 21.77
N LEU A 182 -4.60 -11.82 20.83
CA LEU A 182 -5.65 -10.83 21.09
C LEU A 182 -6.84 -11.51 21.78
N ASP A 183 -7.50 -10.80 22.69
CA ASP A 183 -8.75 -11.26 23.28
C ASP A 183 -9.86 -11.24 22.21
N PRO A 184 -10.78 -12.22 22.15
CA PRO A 184 -11.89 -12.22 21.19
C PRO A 184 -12.81 -10.98 21.24
N GLU A 185 -12.83 -10.25 22.36
CA GLU A 185 -13.60 -9.00 22.50
C GLU A 185 -12.90 -7.77 21.91
N GLU A 186 -11.62 -7.89 21.54
CA GLU A 186 -10.87 -6.81 20.89
C GLU A 186 -11.39 -6.55 19.47
N LEU A 187 -11.46 -5.27 19.09
CA LEU A 187 -11.76 -4.85 17.73
C LEU A 187 -10.73 -5.43 16.75
N GLY A 188 -11.10 -5.48 15.47
CA GLY A 188 -10.30 -6.12 14.44
C GLY A 188 -10.70 -7.57 14.16
N GLN A 189 -11.79 -8.07 14.77
CA GLN A 189 -12.27 -9.44 14.65
C GLN A 189 -13.76 -9.47 14.25
N PRO A 190 -14.15 -10.27 13.23
CA PRO A 190 -13.29 -11.08 12.36
C PRO A 190 -12.39 -10.23 11.46
N LEU A 191 -11.20 -10.77 11.14
CA LEU A 191 -10.22 -10.11 10.29
C LEU A 191 -10.15 -10.77 8.91
N LEU A 192 -10.58 -10.05 7.88
CA LEU A 192 -10.41 -10.45 6.49
C LEU A 192 -9.07 -9.93 5.96
N TYR A 193 -8.41 -10.76 5.16
CA TYR A 193 -7.15 -10.41 4.50
C TYR A 193 -7.31 -10.63 3.00
N GLU A 194 -7.14 -9.53 2.27
CA GLU A 194 -7.31 -9.48 0.82
C GLU A 194 -5.98 -9.11 0.17
N LEU A 195 -5.65 -9.74 -0.97
CA LEU A 195 -4.46 -9.34 -1.71
C LEU A 195 -4.71 -8.04 -2.47
N VAL A 196 -5.84 -7.95 -3.17
CA VAL A 196 -6.23 -6.77 -3.95
C VAL A 196 -7.69 -6.44 -3.67
N VAL A 197 -7.96 -5.17 -3.37
CA VAL A 197 -9.33 -4.66 -3.23
C VAL A 197 -9.47 -3.36 -4.01
N GLU A 198 -10.71 -2.98 -4.35
CA GLU A 198 -10.96 -1.62 -4.84
C GLU A 198 -10.64 -0.60 -3.75
N SER A 199 -11.25 -0.78 -2.58
CA SER A 199 -10.98 -0.03 -1.36
C SER A 199 -11.44 -0.84 -0.15
N THR A 200 -10.64 -0.86 0.91
CA THR A 200 -11.01 -1.52 2.17
C THR A 200 -12.27 -0.90 2.77
N ASN A 201 -12.44 0.43 2.65
CA ASN A 201 -13.64 1.12 3.12
C ASN A 201 -14.91 0.70 2.39
N GLU A 202 -14.85 0.65 1.06
CA GLU A 202 -15.99 0.24 0.22
C GLU A 202 -16.38 -1.21 0.51
N GLN A 203 -15.41 -2.11 0.58
CA GLN A 203 -15.68 -3.52 0.87
C GLN A 203 -16.27 -3.70 2.27
N LEU A 204 -15.72 -3.02 3.28
CA LEU A 204 -16.23 -3.13 4.65
C LEU A 204 -17.60 -2.49 4.81
N ARG A 205 -17.90 -1.42 4.06
CA ARG A 205 -19.26 -0.85 3.98
C ARG A 205 -20.27 -1.88 3.45
N ARG A 206 -19.94 -2.59 2.37
CA ARG A 206 -20.80 -3.66 1.84
C ARG A 206 -21.05 -4.76 2.87
N LEU A 207 -20.00 -5.24 3.54
CA LEU A 207 -20.14 -6.22 4.62
C LEU A 207 -20.99 -5.68 5.78
N ALA A 208 -20.85 -4.38 6.12
CA ALA A 208 -21.66 -3.76 7.16
C ALA A 208 -23.16 -3.73 6.81
N ASP A 209 -23.49 -3.45 5.55
CA ASP A 209 -24.86 -3.49 5.01
C ASP A 209 -25.42 -4.93 4.94
N GLU A 210 -24.56 -5.92 4.76
CA GLU A 210 -24.87 -7.36 4.85
C GLU A 210 -24.98 -7.89 6.28
N GLY A 211 -24.74 -7.04 7.29
CA GLY A 211 -24.92 -7.37 8.71
C GLY A 211 -23.66 -7.85 9.44
N ALA A 212 -22.47 -7.57 8.92
CA ALA A 212 -21.23 -7.88 9.62
C ALA A 212 -21.19 -7.25 11.04
N PRO A 213 -20.67 -7.99 12.04
CA PRO A 213 -20.64 -7.52 13.43
C PRO A 213 -19.66 -6.36 13.62
N GLU A 214 -19.88 -5.56 14.67
CA GLU A 214 -18.88 -4.59 15.14
C GLU A 214 -17.53 -5.28 15.38
N GLY A 215 -16.44 -4.57 15.11
CA GLY A 215 -15.09 -5.11 15.21
C GLY A 215 -14.59 -5.74 13.91
N THR A 216 -15.46 -6.14 12.98
CA THR A 216 -15.05 -6.66 11.67
C THR A 216 -14.05 -5.73 11.00
N ALA A 217 -12.94 -6.28 10.51
CA ALA A 217 -11.89 -5.52 9.86
C ALA A 217 -11.41 -6.17 8.56
N ILE A 218 -10.91 -5.34 7.65
CA ILE A 218 -10.31 -5.78 6.38
C ILE A 218 -8.92 -5.18 6.28
N ILE A 219 -7.92 -6.03 6.06
CA ILE A 219 -6.60 -5.62 5.60
C ILE A 219 -6.48 -5.98 4.12
N ALA A 220 -5.95 -5.06 3.32
CA ALA A 220 -5.54 -5.34 1.96
C ALA A 220 -4.03 -5.21 1.80
N GLU A 221 -3.41 -6.00 0.93
CA GLU A 221 -2.02 -5.73 0.50
C GLU A 221 -1.96 -4.53 -0.44
N THR A 222 -2.98 -4.34 -1.27
CA THR A 222 -3.11 -3.14 -2.11
C THR A 222 -4.55 -2.76 -2.40
N GLN A 223 -4.75 -1.46 -2.62
CA GLN A 223 -6.02 -0.88 -3.07
C GLN A 223 -5.83 -0.27 -4.46
N ILE A 224 -6.68 -0.65 -5.42
CA ILE A 224 -6.64 -0.08 -6.78
C ILE A 224 -7.36 1.26 -6.90
N LYS A 225 -8.29 1.55 -5.97
CA LYS A 225 -9.06 2.81 -5.88
C LYS A 225 -9.04 3.35 -4.45
N GLY A 226 -7.90 3.25 -3.77
CA GLY A 226 -7.70 3.84 -2.44
C GLY A 226 -8.01 5.33 -2.45
N ARG A 227 -8.72 5.82 -1.43
CA ARG A 227 -9.14 7.23 -1.33
C ARG A 227 -8.74 7.83 0.01
N GLY A 228 -8.22 9.04 -0.04
CA GLY A 228 -8.16 9.95 1.09
C GLY A 228 -9.39 10.88 1.14
N ARG A 229 -9.34 11.85 2.05
CA ARG A 229 -10.38 12.88 2.17
C ARG A 229 -10.55 13.67 0.86
N LYS A 230 -11.76 14.18 0.64
CA LYS A 230 -12.16 14.91 -0.58
C LYS A 230 -11.92 14.13 -1.89
N GLY A 231 -11.82 12.79 -1.81
CA GLY A 231 -11.63 11.93 -2.98
C GLY A 231 -10.22 11.92 -3.57
N ARG A 232 -9.21 12.49 -2.88
CA ARG A 232 -7.81 12.41 -3.34
C ARG A 232 -7.37 10.93 -3.43
N PRO A 233 -6.64 10.52 -4.49
CA PRO A 233 -6.10 9.17 -4.56
C PRO A 233 -5.18 8.85 -3.38
N TRP A 234 -5.22 7.61 -2.91
CA TRP A 234 -4.30 7.08 -1.91
C TRP A 234 -3.50 5.91 -2.48
N VAL A 235 -2.21 6.15 -2.74
CA VAL A 235 -1.30 5.13 -3.31
C VAL A 235 -1.04 4.06 -2.26
N SER A 236 -1.39 2.82 -2.60
CA SER A 236 -1.37 1.68 -1.66
C SER A 236 -0.41 0.60 -2.16
N GLN A 237 0.90 0.89 -2.15
CA GLN A 237 1.91 -0.05 -2.66
C GLN A 237 1.81 -1.42 -1.96
N PRO A 238 1.76 -2.53 -2.72
CA PRO A 238 1.75 -3.88 -2.16
C PRO A 238 2.87 -4.11 -1.16
N PHE A 239 2.57 -4.76 -0.04
CA PHE A 239 3.55 -5.15 0.98
C PHE A 239 4.35 -4.01 1.66
N ALA A 240 3.93 -2.75 1.52
CA ALA A 240 4.70 -1.60 2.01
C ALA A 240 4.02 -0.80 3.12
N GLY A 241 2.69 -0.86 3.21
CA GLY A 241 1.93 -0.08 4.18
C GLY A 241 0.83 -0.87 4.87
N VAL A 242 0.14 -0.18 5.76
CA VAL A 242 -1.08 -0.67 6.43
C VAL A 242 -2.26 -0.03 5.74
N TRP A 243 -3.02 -0.85 5.01
CA TRP A 243 -4.27 -0.48 4.35
C TRP A 243 -5.38 -1.27 5.02
N LEU A 244 -6.05 -0.64 5.98
CA LEU A 244 -6.92 -1.31 6.95
C LEU A 244 -8.21 -0.53 7.10
N SER A 245 -9.34 -1.21 7.25
CA SER A 245 -10.58 -0.59 7.70
C SER A 245 -11.19 -1.40 8.86
N VAL A 246 -11.81 -0.71 9.81
CA VAL A 246 -12.49 -1.32 10.98
C VAL A 246 -13.93 -0.84 11.05
N LEU A 247 -14.87 -1.75 11.31
CA LEU A 247 -16.29 -1.49 11.43
C LEU A 247 -16.66 -1.19 12.89
N LEU A 248 -17.27 -0.02 13.12
CA LEU A 248 -17.72 0.45 14.43
C LEU A 248 -19.24 0.69 14.42
N ARG A 249 -19.92 0.46 15.54
CA ARG A 249 -21.37 0.66 15.72
C ARG A 249 -21.66 1.51 16.97
N PRO A 250 -21.20 2.78 16.99
CA PRO A 250 -21.16 3.63 18.19
C PRO A 250 -22.52 4.14 18.71
N GLY A 251 -23.60 4.05 17.93
CA GLY A 251 -24.91 4.60 18.32
C GLY A 251 -24.95 6.13 18.47
N ILE A 252 -24.04 6.86 17.84
CA ILE A 252 -23.91 8.34 17.94
C ILE A 252 -24.71 9.08 16.86
N LYS A 253 -24.85 10.41 17.04
CA LYS A 253 -25.40 11.31 16.02
C LYS A 253 -24.35 11.61 14.93
N PRO A 254 -24.76 11.90 13.68
CA PRO A 254 -23.82 12.22 12.58
C PRO A 254 -22.80 13.33 12.91
N ALA A 255 -23.20 14.33 13.70
CA ALA A 255 -22.32 15.43 14.13
C ALA A 255 -21.09 14.98 14.94
N PHE A 256 -21.10 13.77 15.52
CA PHE A 256 -20.01 13.22 16.31
C PHE A 256 -19.09 12.27 15.52
N VAL A 257 -19.39 11.94 14.26
CA VAL A 257 -18.51 11.11 13.42
C VAL A 257 -17.05 11.61 13.37
N PRO A 258 -16.76 12.94 13.34
CA PRO A 258 -15.38 13.43 13.39
C PRO A 258 -14.58 12.96 14.61
N SER A 259 -15.22 12.78 15.77
CA SER A 259 -14.56 12.27 16.98
C SER A 259 -13.97 10.87 16.80
N LEU A 260 -14.53 10.02 15.94
CA LEU A 260 -13.95 8.70 15.63
C LEU A 260 -12.69 8.79 14.77
N THR A 261 -12.54 9.87 14.00
CA THR A 261 -11.29 10.13 13.27
C THR A 261 -10.18 10.56 14.22
N ILE A 262 -10.51 11.32 15.25
CA ILE A 262 -9.60 11.69 16.35
C ILE A 262 -9.12 10.43 17.08
N ILE A 263 -10.05 9.54 17.45
CA ILE A 263 -9.75 8.26 18.11
C ILE A 263 -8.88 7.37 17.24
N GLY A 264 -9.23 7.18 15.97
CA GLY A 264 -8.43 6.38 15.04
C GLY A 264 -7.00 6.91 14.86
N SER A 265 -6.86 8.23 14.75
CA SER A 265 -5.55 8.87 14.59
C SER A 265 -4.71 8.73 15.85
N LEU A 266 -5.31 8.90 17.03
CA LEU A 266 -4.62 8.70 18.30
C LEU A 266 -4.22 7.23 18.51
N ALA A 267 -5.12 6.29 18.21
CA ALA A 267 -4.83 4.86 18.33
C ALA A 267 -3.61 4.46 17.48
N MET A 268 -3.57 4.91 16.23
CA MET A 268 -2.43 4.63 15.35
C MET A 268 -1.15 5.36 15.79
N ALA A 269 -1.26 6.62 16.24
CA ALA A 269 -0.11 7.34 16.78
C ALA A 269 0.47 6.62 18.02
N ARG A 270 -0.37 6.15 18.95
CA ARG A 270 0.07 5.33 20.10
C ARG A 270 0.74 4.04 19.64
N ALA A 271 0.09 3.29 18.74
CA ALA A 271 0.60 2.01 18.25
C ALA A 271 1.99 2.14 17.63
N LEU A 272 2.24 3.20 16.85
CA LEU A 272 3.53 3.49 16.24
C LEU A 272 4.55 4.03 17.26
N ASN A 273 4.15 4.94 18.15
CA ASN A 273 5.04 5.58 19.12
C ASN A 273 5.68 4.60 20.12
N ARG A 274 5.12 3.40 20.30
CA ARG A 274 5.77 2.29 21.04
C ARG A 274 7.11 1.88 20.44
N TYR A 275 7.33 2.16 19.16
CA TYR A 275 8.52 1.78 18.40
C TYR A 275 9.45 2.94 18.06
N ALA A 276 9.07 4.17 18.41
CA ALA A 276 9.87 5.37 18.18
C ALA A 276 11.27 5.19 18.81
N PRO A 277 12.37 5.31 18.04
CA PRO A 277 13.71 5.26 18.60
C PRO A 277 13.94 6.35 19.64
N THR A 278 14.81 6.08 20.62
CA THR A 278 15.17 7.08 21.63
C THR A 278 15.80 8.31 20.96
N GLY A 279 15.27 9.50 21.26
CA GLY A 279 15.75 10.77 20.69
C GLY A 279 15.13 11.14 19.34
N GLU A 280 14.36 10.25 18.72
CA GLU A 280 13.60 10.55 17.50
C GLU A 280 12.27 11.24 17.83
N GLU A 281 11.78 12.05 16.88
CA GLU A 281 10.48 12.68 17.03
C GLU A 281 9.36 11.63 16.95
N LYS A 282 8.37 11.77 17.84
CA LYS A 282 7.17 10.95 17.86
C LYS A 282 6.31 11.20 16.62
N VAL A 283 5.41 10.26 16.34
CA VAL A 283 4.27 10.51 15.46
C VAL A 283 3.38 11.57 16.09
N LEU A 284 3.19 12.66 15.36
CA LEU A 284 2.28 13.75 15.68
C LEU A 284 1.02 13.69 14.82
N ILE A 285 -0.05 14.31 15.30
CA ILE A 285 -1.35 14.36 14.65
C ILE A 285 -1.62 15.78 14.16
N LYS A 286 -1.84 15.91 12.86
CA LYS A 286 -2.38 17.13 12.25
C LYS A 286 -3.87 16.97 12.08
N TRP A 287 -4.63 17.87 12.71
CA TRP A 287 -6.09 17.82 12.65
C TRP A 287 -6.58 17.93 11.20
N PRO A 288 -7.61 17.15 10.81
CA PRO A 288 -8.37 16.24 11.67
C PRO A 288 -7.85 14.81 11.74
N ASN A 289 -6.88 14.43 10.89
CA ASN A 289 -6.70 13.01 10.58
C ASN A 289 -5.32 12.60 10.07
N ASP A 290 -4.39 13.53 9.88
CA ASP A 290 -3.10 13.25 9.26
C ASP A 290 -2.08 12.87 10.35
N LEU A 291 -1.28 11.83 10.08
CA LEU A 291 -0.17 11.39 10.92
C LEU A 291 1.15 11.85 10.31
N LEU A 292 2.01 12.47 11.12
CA LEU A 292 3.26 13.07 10.67
C LEU A 292 4.45 12.66 11.54
N ILE A 293 5.62 12.58 10.92
CA ILE A 293 6.93 12.53 11.60
C ILE A 293 7.80 13.59 10.93
N LYS A 294 8.49 14.45 11.69
CA LYS A 294 9.36 15.52 11.15
C LYS A 294 8.64 16.45 10.17
N GLY A 295 7.35 16.68 10.41
CA GLY A 295 6.46 17.47 9.56
C GLY A 295 6.13 16.84 8.19
N ALA A 296 6.57 15.61 7.92
CA ALA A 296 6.21 14.86 6.72
C ALA A 296 5.09 13.85 7.03
N LYS A 297 4.12 13.74 6.13
CA LYS A 297 2.95 12.87 6.29
C LYS A 297 3.33 11.41 6.08
N ILE A 298 3.01 10.57 7.05
CA ILE A 298 3.13 9.11 6.94
C ILE A 298 1.80 8.44 6.64
N GLY A 299 0.67 9.09 6.91
CA GLY A 299 -0.61 8.41 6.86
C GLY A 299 -1.76 9.26 7.33
N GLY A 300 -2.91 8.62 7.48
CA GLY A 300 -4.06 9.20 8.14
C GLY A 300 -5.25 8.27 8.22
N CYS A 301 -6.31 8.80 8.83
CA CYS A 301 -7.56 8.08 9.03
C CYS A 301 -8.69 8.70 8.20
N LEU A 302 -9.69 7.91 7.84
CA LEU A 302 -10.90 8.36 7.16
C LEU A 302 -12.11 7.62 7.75
N ALA A 303 -12.96 8.34 8.49
CA ALA A 303 -14.22 7.80 8.98
C ALA A 303 -15.36 8.11 7.98
N GLU A 304 -16.08 7.08 7.55
CA GLU A 304 -17.28 7.18 6.73
C GLU A 304 -18.46 6.55 7.46
N ALA A 305 -19.57 7.28 7.57
CA ALA A 305 -20.75 6.82 8.31
C ALA A 305 -21.86 6.31 7.38
N GLY A 306 -22.42 5.15 7.71
CA GLY A 306 -23.73 4.74 7.24
C GLY A 306 -24.81 5.29 8.18
N VAL A 307 -25.83 5.96 7.62
CA VAL A 307 -26.88 6.62 8.40
C VAL A 307 -28.22 5.93 8.16
N GLN A 308 -28.94 5.64 9.24
CA GLN A 308 -30.31 5.12 9.18
C GLN A 308 -31.21 5.97 10.09
N GLY A 309 -32.11 6.75 9.50
CA GLY A 309 -32.90 7.74 10.23
C GLY A 309 -32.02 8.86 10.79
N GLU A 310 -32.17 9.16 12.08
CA GLU A 310 -31.41 10.23 12.77
C GLU A 310 -30.09 9.74 13.42
N LYS A 311 -29.80 8.44 13.34
CA LYS A 311 -28.63 7.83 13.97
C LYS A 311 -27.66 7.27 12.94
N VAL A 312 -26.38 7.24 13.33
CA VAL A 312 -25.35 6.52 12.60
C VAL A 312 -25.53 5.02 12.90
N SER A 313 -25.81 4.23 11.86
CA SER A 313 -25.98 2.77 11.98
C SER A 313 -24.63 2.06 12.10
N HIS A 314 -23.63 2.57 11.39
CA HIS A 314 -22.25 2.10 11.45
C HIS A 314 -21.28 3.19 10.99
N VAL A 315 -20.01 3.04 11.37
CA VAL A 315 -18.89 3.83 10.87
C VAL A 315 -17.81 2.88 10.38
N VAL A 316 -17.34 3.12 9.16
CA VAL A 316 -16.14 2.48 8.62
C VAL A 316 -14.97 3.41 8.86
N LEU A 317 -14.05 2.99 9.73
CA LEU A 317 -12.83 3.72 10.04
C LEU A 317 -11.69 3.15 9.19
N GLY A 318 -11.36 3.84 8.10
CA GLY A 318 -10.23 3.53 7.23
C GLY A 318 -8.92 4.11 7.76
N ILE A 319 -7.85 3.35 7.65
CA ILE A 319 -6.50 3.66 8.10
C ILE A 319 -5.54 3.37 6.95
N GLY A 320 -4.81 4.40 6.53
CA GLY A 320 -3.75 4.28 5.53
C GLY A 320 -2.45 4.82 6.09
N VAL A 321 -1.43 3.97 6.26
CA VAL A 321 -0.12 4.39 6.78
C VAL A 321 1.02 3.77 5.97
N ASN A 322 1.95 4.62 5.57
CA ASN A 322 3.21 4.27 4.94
C ASN A 322 4.18 3.72 5.99
N ILE A 323 4.53 2.43 5.92
CA ILE A 323 5.42 1.77 6.87
C ILE A 323 6.82 1.66 6.31
N SER A 324 7.00 0.96 5.18
CA SER A 324 8.30 0.56 4.64
C SER A 324 8.52 0.98 3.18
N GLN A 325 7.72 1.92 2.67
CA GLN A 325 7.97 2.54 1.37
C GLN A 325 9.36 3.20 1.37
N THR A 326 10.10 2.96 0.29
CA THR A 326 11.34 3.66 -0.06
C THR A 326 11.02 5.01 -0.67
N ALA A 327 12.02 5.89 -0.78
CA ALA A 327 11.81 7.24 -1.33
C ALA A 327 11.24 7.21 -2.76
N ASP A 328 11.68 6.24 -3.58
CA ASP A 328 11.25 6.10 -4.97
C ASP A 328 9.83 5.51 -5.12
N GLU A 329 9.26 4.92 -4.06
CA GLU A 329 7.90 4.35 -4.08
C GLU A 329 6.85 5.32 -3.52
N LEU A 330 7.28 6.41 -2.88
CA LEU A 330 6.38 7.42 -2.36
C LEU A 330 5.89 8.33 -3.49
N PRO A 331 4.59 8.69 -3.49
CA PRO A 331 4.06 9.58 -4.52
C PRO A 331 4.65 10.98 -4.38
N ASP A 332 4.95 11.59 -5.52
CA ASP A 332 5.34 12.99 -5.60
C ASP A 332 4.07 13.88 -5.59
N PHE A 333 3.77 14.42 -4.42
CA PHE A 333 2.66 15.36 -4.21
C PHE A 333 3.21 16.66 -3.60
N ASP A 334 2.46 17.76 -3.71
CA ASP A 334 2.82 19.08 -3.14
C ASP A 334 3.08 19.04 -1.62
N GLN A 335 2.60 18.00 -0.93
CA GLN A 335 2.84 17.76 0.49
C GLN A 335 4.04 16.85 0.69
N ARG A 336 4.92 17.19 1.65
CA ARG A 336 5.97 16.29 2.11
C ARG A 336 5.38 14.98 2.66
N ILE A 337 5.70 13.87 2.01
CA ILE A 337 5.28 12.52 2.39
C ILE A 337 6.51 11.69 2.73
N THR A 338 6.38 10.82 3.72
CA THR A 338 7.41 9.86 4.10
C THR A 338 6.77 8.52 4.51
N SER A 339 7.60 7.54 4.86
CA SER A 339 7.20 6.32 5.54
C SER A 339 7.78 6.32 6.95
N VAL A 340 7.21 5.53 7.85
CA VAL A 340 7.76 5.36 9.20
C VAL A 340 9.21 4.87 9.14
N GLY A 341 9.50 3.94 8.22
CA GLY A 341 10.81 3.36 8.01
C GLY A 341 11.88 4.37 7.59
N LEU A 342 11.54 5.28 6.68
CA LEU A 342 12.45 6.36 6.28
C LEU A 342 12.64 7.40 7.39
N ALA A 343 11.56 7.77 8.09
CA ALA A 343 11.61 8.84 9.09
C ALA A 343 12.42 8.46 10.33
N TRP A 344 12.29 7.20 10.76
CA TRP A 344 12.98 6.64 11.93
C TRP A 344 14.19 5.76 11.60
N GLN A 345 14.49 5.57 10.30
CA GLN A 345 15.57 4.67 9.84
C GLN A 345 15.47 3.28 10.47
N LYS A 346 14.24 2.76 10.56
CA LYS A 346 13.92 1.53 11.28
C LYS A 346 12.76 0.80 10.60
N GLN A 347 12.95 -0.47 10.30
CA GLN A 347 11.86 -1.30 9.79
C GLN A 347 10.90 -1.70 10.91
N LEU A 348 9.60 -1.68 10.63
CA LEU A 348 8.55 -2.10 11.55
C LEU A 348 7.79 -3.29 10.95
N SER A 349 7.43 -4.24 11.81
CA SER A 349 6.51 -5.33 11.45
C SER A 349 5.09 -4.80 11.33
N ARG A 350 4.52 -4.79 10.12
CA ARG A 350 3.11 -4.49 9.84
C ARG A 350 2.14 -5.33 10.68
N PRO A 351 2.28 -6.67 10.81
CA PRO A 351 1.42 -7.45 11.68
C PRO A 351 1.42 -6.93 13.13
N THR A 352 2.59 -6.56 13.64
CA THR A 352 2.74 -6.08 15.02
C THR A 352 2.17 -4.66 15.18
N VAL A 353 2.36 -3.79 14.20
CA VAL A 353 1.74 -2.45 14.17
C VAL A 353 0.22 -2.56 14.16
N ILE A 354 -0.35 -3.43 13.31
CA ILE A 354 -1.80 -3.62 13.20
C ILE A 354 -2.38 -4.20 14.50
N LYS A 355 -1.73 -5.22 15.07
CA LYS A 355 -2.13 -5.79 16.36
C LYS A 355 -2.20 -4.73 17.45
N ASN A 356 -1.16 -3.90 17.57
CA ASN A 356 -1.14 -2.82 18.55
C ASN A 356 -2.18 -1.74 18.24
N PHE A 357 -2.43 -1.44 16.97
CA PHE A 357 -3.50 -0.52 16.59
C PHE A 357 -4.86 -1.03 17.06
N PHE A 358 -5.16 -2.32 16.91
CA PHE A 358 -6.41 -2.89 17.42
C PHE A 358 -6.53 -2.74 18.94
N LEU A 359 -5.50 -3.09 19.70
CA LEU A 359 -5.49 -2.91 21.16
C LEU A 359 -5.73 -1.46 21.59
N GLU A 360 -5.03 -0.51 20.97
CA GLU A 360 -5.18 0.92 21.27
C GLU A 360 -6.56 1.44 20.85
N LEU A 361 -7.05 1.00 19.69
CA LEU A 361 -8.36 1.39 19.18
C LEU A 361 -9.48 0.89 20.08
N THR A 362 -9.46 -0.39 20.50
CA THR A 362 -10.47 -0.94 21.41
C THR A 362 -10.53 -0.16 22.71
N GLY A 363 -9.39 0.07 23.36
CA GLY A 363 -9.32 0.82 24.61
C GLY A 363 -9.87 2.24 24.47
N LEU A 364 -9.39 2.98 23.47
CA LEU A 364 -9.85 4.35 23.20
C LEU A 364 -11.32 4.42 22.80
N TYR A 365 -11.80 3.45 22.02
CA TYR A 365 -13.19 3.38 21.58
C TYR A 365 -14.14 3.10 22.75
N HIS A 366 -13.80 2.15 23.62
CA HIS A 366 -14.59 1.85 24.81
C HIS A 366 -14.64 3.02 25.79
N ASP A 367 -13.52 3.72 26.00
CA ASP A 367 -13.50 4.94 26.82
C ASP A 367 -14.35 6.04 26.19
N TYR A 368 -14.28 6.22 24.88
CA TYR A 368 -15.12 7.17 24.15
C TYR A 368 -16.61 6.88 24.30
N LEU A 369 -17.04 5.62 24.18
CA LEU A 369 -18.45 5.27 24.33
C LEU A 369 -19.00 5.59 25.73
N LYS A 370 -18.15 5.59 26.76
CA LYS A 370 -18.54 5.88 28.15
C LYS A 370 -18.43 7.36 28.52
N HIS A 371 -17.42 8.05 27.98
CA HIS A 371 -16.99 9.36 28.47
C HIS A 371 -16.86 10.43 27.38
N GLY A 372 -17.20 10.11 26.13
CA GLY A 372 -16.91 10.97 24.99
C GLY A 372 -15.41 11.23 24.84
N LEU A 373 -15.05 12.38 24.26
CA LEU A 373 -13.63 12.75 24.08
C LEU A 373 -12.95 13.25 25.35
N GLU A 374 -13.67 13.51 26.44
CA GLU A 374 -13.14 14.23 27.61
C GLU A 374 -11.85 13.64 28.18
N ARG A 375 -11.76 12.30 28.26
CA ARG A 375 -10.57 11.59 28.77
C ARG A 375 -9.43 11.46 27.75
N ILE A 376 -9.72 11.73 26.49
CA ILE A 376 -8.83 11.50 25.36
C ILE A 376 -8.16 12.80 24.91
N LEU A 377 -8.83 13.94 25.11
CA LEU A 377 -8.40 15.25 24.61
C LEU A 377 -7.01 15.66 25.10
N ALA A 378 -6.71 15.50 26.40
CA ALA A 378 -5.41 15.92 26.95
C ALA A 378 -4.23 15.21 26.29
N GLU A 379 -4.36 13.91 25.99
CA GLU A 379 -3.31 13.18 25.29
C GLU A 379 -3.27 13.53 23.81
N TYR A 380 -4.43 13.65 23.16
CA TYR A 380 -4.50 14.09 21.77
C TYR A 380 -3.82 15.46 21.59
N GLU A 381 -4.06 16.39 22.51
CA GLU A 381 -3.41 17.70 22.56
C GLU A 381 -1.89 17.58 22.66
N SER A 382 -1.38 16.68 23.50
CA SER A 382 0.06 16.45 23.66
C SER A 382 0.74 15.90 22.39
N LEU A 383 -0.02 15.28 21.50
CA LEU A 383 0.46 14.77 20.20
C LEU A 383 0.00 15.64 19.02
N SER A 384 -0.71 16.75 19.26
CA SER A 384 -1.18 17.60 18.19
C SER A 384 -0.09 18.55 17.71
N CYS A 385 0.18 18.55 16.40
CA CYS A 385 0.98 19.60 15.77
C CYS A 385 0.13 20.76 15.23
N THR A 386 -1.18 20.77 15.51
CA THR A 386 -2.12 21.80 15.04
C THR A 386 -2.50 22.78 16.14
N LEU A 387 -2.82 22.29 17.33
CA LEU A 387 -3.27 23.12 18.44
C LEU A 387 -2.17 24.05 18.94
N GLY A 388 -2.56 25.25 19.37
CA GLY A 388 -1.66 26.33 19.77
C GLY A 388 -0.93 27.03 18.60
N ARG A 389 -1.14 26.61 17.34
CA ARG A 389 -0.47 27.18 16.17
C ARG A 389 -1.38 28.09 15.36
N GLN A 390 -0.76 29.00 14.61
CA GLN A 390 -1.48 29.74 13.57
C GLN A 390 -1.77 28.79 12.41
N VAL A 391 -3.03 28.77 12.00
CA VAL A 391 -3.52 27.90 10.94
C VAL A 391 -4.29 28.68 9.89
N GLN A 392 -4.20 28.22 8.66
CA GLN A 392 -5.10 28.63 7.58
C GLN A 392 -6.11 27.51 7.33
N VAL A 393 -7.39 27.84 7.51
CA VAL A 393 -8.50 26.96 7.17
C VAL A 393 -8.84 27.17 5.70
N LEU A 394 -8.73 26.11 4.91
CA LEU A 394 -8.97 26.14 3.46
C LEU A 394 -10.41 25.71 3.15
N GLY A 395 -11.12 26.56 2.42
CA GLY A 395 -12.51 26.37 2.00
C GLY A 395 -12.99 27.53 1.11
N PRO A 396 -14.30 27.56 0.76
CA PRO A 396 -14.88 28.66 -0.02
C PRO A 396 -14.59 30.04 0.58
N GLU A 397 -14.67 30.13 1.91
CA GLU A 397 -14.22 31.27 2.69
C GLU A 397 -13.01 30.86 3.52
N SER A 398 -11.82 31.03 2.94
CA SER A 398 -10.57 30.72 3.64
C SER A 398 -10.24 31.80 4.66
N PHE A 399 -9.80 31.41 5.86
CA PHE A 399 -9.44 32.34 6.92
C PHE A 399 -8.25 31.85 7.74
N VAL A 400 -7.64 32.77 8.50
CA VAL A 400 -6.48 32.51 9.35
C VAL A 400 -6.84 32.79 10.80
N GLY A 401 -6.32 31.97 11.71
CA GLY A 401 -6.47 32.17 13.15
C GLY A 401 -5.61 31.20 13.95
N ILE A 402 -5.76 31.19 15.26
CA ILE A 402 -5.06 30.28 16.16
C ILE A 402 -5.96 29.08 16.44
N ALA A 403 -5.47 27.87 16.14
CA ALA A 403 -6.14 26.62 16.50
C ALA A 403 -6.09 26.46 18.03
N SER A 404 -7.24 26.64 18.70
CA SER A 404 -7.30 26.77 20.15
C SER A 404 -7.60 25.45 20.86
N GLN A 405 -8.68 24.78 20.46
CA GLN A 405 -9.15 23.56 21.14
C GLN A 405 -9.96 22.66 20.20
N ILE A 406 -10.19 21.42 20.62
CA ILE A 406 -11.11 20.48 19.96
C ILE A 406 -12.40 20.38 20.77
N THR A 407 -13.55 20.45 20.10
CA THR A 407 -14.86 20.31 20.74
C THR A 407 -15.17 18.83 21.05
N PRO A 408 -16.15 18.53 21.91
CA PRO A 408 -16.58 17.15 22.15
C PRO A 408 -17.06 16.38 20.90
N SER A 409 -17.49 17.08 19.84
CA SER A 409 -17.86 16.48 18.56
C SER A 409 -16.65 16.17 17.66
N GLY A 410 -15.46 16.65 18.01
CA GLY A 410 -14.23 16.51 17.22
C GLY A 410 -13.94 17.70 16.29
N SER A 411 -14.75 18.76 16.33
CA SER A 411 -14.53 19.99 15.56
C SER A 411 -13.33 20.78 16.09
N LEU A 412 -12.65 21.53 15.23
CA LEU A 412 -11.59 22.45 15.63
C LEU A 412 -12.14 23.85 15.89
N ILE A 413 -11.80 24.45 17.03
CA ILE A 413 -12.06 25.87 17.30
C ILE A 413 -10.84 26.70 16.87
N VAL A 414 -11.08 27.67 15.99
CA VAL A 414 -10.05 28.61 15.50
C VAL A 414 -10.42 30.02 15.93
N VAL A 415 -9.53 30.66 16.68
CA VAL A 415 -9.69 32.05 17.15
C VAL A 415 -9.12 33.00 16.12
N THR A 416 -9.98 33.86 15.53
CA THR A 416 -9.60 34.92 14.58
C THR A 416 -9.72 36.29 15.24
N SER A 417 -9.37 37.36 14.51
CA SER A 417 -9.60 38.75 14.94
C SER A 417 -11.07 39.06 15.24
N ASP A 418 -11.99 38.32 14.61
CA ASP A 418 -13.43 38.58 14.65
C ASP A 418 -14.16 37.65 15.64
N GLY A 419 -13.42 36.80 16.36
CA GLY A 419 -13.94 35.85 17.34
C GLY A 419 -13.57 34.39 17.06
N ALA A 420 -14.15 33.48 17.86
CA ALA A 420 -13.93 32.05 17.70
C ALA A 420 -14.87 31.46 16.64
N LYS A 421 -14.31 30.68 15.71
CA LYS A 421 -15.04 29.95 14.66
C LYS A 421 -14.88 28.46 14.84
N GLU A 422 -15.97 27.71 14.77
CA GLU A 422 -15.95 26.24 14.79
C GLU A 422 -15.81 25.67 13.38
N VAL A 423 -14.90 24.71 13.22
CA VAL A 423 -14.56 24.06 11.96
C VAL A 423 -14.86 22.57 12.07
N PHE A 424 -15.98 22.14 11.48
CA PHE A 424 -16.45 20.74 11.54
C PHE A 424 -15.58 19.79 10.70
N ALA A 425 -15.28 20.18 9.46
CA ALA A 425 -14.45 19.42 8.55
C ALA A 425 -13.83 20.36 7.51
N ALA A 426 -12.52 20.58 7.61
CA ALA A 426 -11.79 21.37 6.63
C ALA A 426 -10.39 20.79 6.39
N GLU A 427 -9.72 21.36 5.41
CA GLU A 427 -8.29 21.18 5.26
C GLU A 427 -7.60 22.34 5.95
N VAL A 428 -6.64 22.02 6.81
CA VAL A 428 -5.95 22.98 7.65
C VAL A 428 -4.48 22.97 7.28
N SER A 429 -3.92 24.13 6.99
CA SER A 429 -2.48 24.30 6.82
C SER A 429 -1.92 24.96 8.07
N VAL A 430 -0.95 24.32 8.71
CA VAL A 430 -0.22 24.91 9.85
C VAL A 430 0.83 25.84 9.26
N ARG A 431 0.85 27.09 9.70
CA ARG A 431 1.87 28.05 9.29
C ARG A 431 3.03 27.98 10.28
N ASP A 432 4.24 27.87 9.74
CA ASP A 432 5.44 28.10 10.54
C ASP A 432 5.49 29.57 10.94
N ALA A 433 5.88 29.82 12.20
CA ALA A 433 5.89 31.13 12.81
C ALA A 433 7.00 32.02 12.24
#